data_AF-A0A3N5L5C4-F1
#
_entry.id   AF-A0A3N5L5C4-F1
#
_cell.length_a   1.000
_cell.length_b   1.000
_cell.length_c   1.000
_cell.angle_alpha   90.00
_cell.angle_beta   90.00
_cell.angle_gamma   90.00
#
_symmetry.space_group_name_H-M   'P 1'
#
loop_
_entity.id
_entity.type
_entity.pdbx_description
1 polymer ?
#
loop_
_entity_poly.entity_id
_entity_poly.type
_entity_poly.pdbx_seq_one_letter_code
_entity_poly.pdbx_strand_id
1 'polypeptide(L)'
;MSIKKVFGILFLGFFLSCNCLVFAQLDCGIPNGPAPIPFTDANYGAFCSAIAQAYFTGLTNGTSPTTYGPTALVDRGMMAAFITRTMNQSLKRGSHRAAMGQWWTMRDLDGLALYGSTGTWGMPLTVATDGRNVWAGCTGGIGRLDVGTGTVLNYYTVSGDVSGIVPVPQGTIFVAGTAVYRLTPNGTAPQQAASLSGTGKGIAFDGSRYWVTTSPVSGSGAGSLYVFTQTSPLLSWSGTLVAILQNPTSVLFDGTYIWVADPGAHRVHQFDTAGNPLWSAMCTGNPGDMVFDGTNLWVPDSANTVLVIRPGASGSTVIASLSGNGLNRPRSAAFDGERILVTNMSSPPCVSLFRAADLSSLGTATGTSFEPFYACSDGVNFWLLGETSWSGGIMTIYFASVGRF
;
A
#
# COMPACT_ATOMS: atom_id res chain seq x y z
N MET A 1 -37.59 28.50 -13.24
CA MET A 1 -36.26 28.65 -13.86
C MET A 1 -35.60 27.27 -13.86
N SER A 2 -35.17 26.80 -15.03
CA SER A 2 -34.76 25.41 -15.31
C SER A 2 -33.41 25.03 -14.67
N ILE A 3 -33.33 23.85 -14.02
CA ILE A 3 -32.11 23.27 -13.39
C ILE A 3 -31.48 22.13 -14.22
N LYS A 4 -31.76 22.06 -15.52
CA LYS A 4 -31.33 20.97 -16.44
C LYS A 4 -29.80 20.87 -16.75
N LYS A 5 -28.86 21.33 -15.93
CA LYS A 5 -27.43 21.37 -16.33
C LYS A 5 -26.33 20.92 -15.35
N VAL A 6 -26.63 20.18 -14.28
CA VAL A 6 -25.55 19.75 -13.35
C VAL A 6 -25.22 18.25 -13.36
N PHE A 7 -26.01 17.39 -14.04
CA PHE A 7 -25.78 15.92 -14.00
C PHE A 7 -24.99 15.33 -15.20
N GLY A 8 -24.31 16.16 -15.99
CA GLY A 8 -23.66 15.72 -17.24
C GLY A 8 -22.19 15.30 -17.17
N ILE A 9 -21.51 15.39 -16.02
CA ILE A 9 -20.03 15.30 -15.97
C ILE A 9 -19.51 14.03 -15.26
N LEU A 10 -20.35 13.23 -14.61
CA LEU A 10 -19.87 12.07 -13.85
C LEU A 10 -19.80 10.71 -14.59
N PHE A 11 -20.14 10.63 -15.89
CA PHE A 11 -20.40 9.34 -16.55
C PHE A 11 -19.58 8.99 -17.81
N LEU A 12 -18.54 9.77 -18.17
CA LEU A 12 -17.77 9.48 -19.40
C LEU A 12 -16.41 8.76 -19.18
N GLY A 13 -16.17 8.17 -18.01
CA GLY A 13 -14.87 7.58 -17.65
C GLY A 13 -14.83 6.08 -17.36
N PHE A 14 -15.90 5.32 -17.61
CA PHE A 14 -15.97 3.90 -17.26
C PHE A 14 -16.42 3.05 -18.46
N PHE A 15 -15.54 2.90 -19.44
CA PHE A 15 -15.65 1.86 -20.46
C PHE A 15 -14.30 1.16 -20.63
N LEU A 16 -14.09 0.10 -19.86
CA LEU A 16 -13.57 -1.22 -20.28
C LEU A 16 -13.11 -2.00 -19.04
N SER A 17 -14.01 -2.76 -18.43
CA SER A 17 -13.75 -4.11 -17.91
C SER A 17 -14.96 -4.61 -17.11
N CYS A 18 -15.34 -5.86 -17.39
CA CYS A 18 -16.36 -6.67 -16.73
C CYS A 18 -17.84 -6.27 -16.90
N ASN A 19 -18.50 -7.12 -17.71
CA ASN A 19 -19.91 -7.41 -17.97
C ASN A 19 -20.98 -7.27 -16.85
N CYS A 20 -20.78 -6.46 -15.80
CA CYS A 20 -21.80 -6.24 -14.76
C CYS A 20 -22.88 -5.22 -15.18
N LEU A 21 -22.60 -4.35 -16.16
CA LEU A 21 -23.54 -3.31 -16.62
C LEU A 21 -24.66 -3.83 -17.54
N VAL A 22 -24.50 -5.01 -18.16
CA VAL A 22 -25.43 -5.47 -19.22
C VAL A 22 -26.74 -6.05 -18.66
N PHE A 23 -26.78 -6.51 -17.41
CA PHE A 23 -27.98 -7.18 -16.87
C PHE A 23 -29.09 -6.24 -16.37
N ALA A 24 -28.78 -5.07 -15.79
CA ALA A 24 -29.80 -4.19 -15.21
C ALA A 24 -30.64 -3.43 -16.24
N GLN A 25 -30.17 -3.35 -17.49
CA GLN A 25 -30.82 -2.59 -18.55
C GLN A 25 -31.91 -3.39 -19.28
N LEU A 26 -31.97 -4.71 -19.11
CA LEU A 26 -32.88 -5.57 -19.88
C LEU A 26 -34.32 -5.66 -19.33
N ASP A 27 -34.55 -5.50 -18.02
CA ASP A 27 -35.87 -5.85 -17.42
C ASP A 27 -36.73 -4.66 -16.94
N CYS A 28 -36.17 -3.45 -16.81
CA CYS A 28 -36.92 -2.25 -16.41
C CYS A 28 -37.78 -1.64 -17.54
N GLY A 29 -37.81 -2.27 -18.72
CA GLY A 29 -38.46 -1.76 -19.94
C GLY A 29 -39.79 -2.43 -20.30
N ILE A 30 -40.29 -3.39 -19.51
CA ILE A 30 -41.56 -4.07 -19.78
C ILE A 30 -42.69 -3.41 -18.96
N PRO A 31 -43.71 -2.80 -19.58
CA PRO A 31 -44.91 -2.38 -18.88
C PRO A 31 -45.52 -3.58 -18.14
N ASN A 32 -45.56 -3.53 -16.80
CA ASN A 32 -46.07 -4.60 -15.92
C ASN A 32 -45.21 -5.87 -15.80
N GLY A 33 -43.91 -5.82 -16.13
CA GLY A 33 -42.98 -6.89 -15.75
C GLY A 33 -42.57 -6.80 -14.27
N PRO A 34 -42.31 -7.94 -13.58
CA PRO A 34 -41.72 -7.90 -12.25
C PRO A 34 -40.33 -7.27 -12.34
N ALA A 35 -40.05 -6.28 -11.49
CA ALA A 35 -38.70 -5.74 -11.37
C ALA A 35 -37.75 -6.89 -10.96
N PRO A 36 -36.51 -6.97 -11.49
CA PRO A 36 -35.55 -8.04 -11.18
C PRO A 36 -34.98 -7.94 -9.75
N ILE A 37 -35.67 -7.21 -8.87
CA ILE A 37 -35.27 -6.80 -7.53
C ILE A 37 -36.49 -6.94 -6.60
N PRO A 38 -36.30 -7.18 -5.30
CA PRO A 38 -37.41 -7.49 -4.39
C PRO A 38 -38.34 -6.30 -4.09
N PHE A 39 -38.03 -5.11 -4.62
CA PHE A 39 -38.76 -3.88 -4.35
C PHE A 39 -40.01 -3.76 -5.23
N THR A 40 -41.16 -3.77 -4.57
CA THR A 40 -42.49 -3.65 -5.21
C THR A 40 -42.78 -2.24 -5.73
N ASP A 41 -42.08 -1.23 -5.22
CA ASP A 41 -42.21 0.19 -5.53
C ASP A 41 -41.04 0.73 -6.38
N ALA A 42 -40.17 -0.15 -6.89
CA ALA A 42 -39.01 0.24 -7.72
C ALA A 42 -39.35 0.48 -9.20
N ASN A 43 -40.58 0.18 -9.64
CA ASN A 43 -41.11 0.60 -10.95
C ASN A 43 -41.43 2.12 -10.94
N TYR A 44 -40.41 2.93 -10.67
CA TYR A 44 -40.49 4.37 -10.52
C TYR A 44 -39.95 5.08 -11.76
N GLY A 45 -40.79 5.19 -12.78
CA GLY A 45 -40.52 5.93 -14.01
C GLY A 45 -39.18 5.56 -14.65
N ALA A 46 -38.39 6.57 -15.02
CA ALA A 46 -37.08 6.38 -15.67
C ALA A 46 -35.97 5.88 -14.75
N PHE A 47 -36.21 5.77 -13.44
CA PHE A 47 -35.19 5.45 -12.43
C PHE A 47 -35.14 3.98 -12.02
N CYS A 48 -36.03 3.13 -12.54
CA CYS A 48 -36.02 1.69 -12.25
C CYS A 48 -34.63 1.06 -12.43
N SER A 49 -33.94 1.37 -13.53
CA SER A 49 -32.61 0.83 -13.81
C SER A 49 -31.55 1.30 -12.80
N ALA A 50 -31.63 2.56 -12.37
CA ALA A 50 -30.76 3.12 -11.35
C ALA A 50 -31.03 2.53 -9.96
N ILE A 51 -32.30 2.29 -9.61
CA ILE A 51 -32.71 1.64 -8.36
C ILE A 51 -32.23 0.19 -8.34
N ALA A 52 -32.42 -0.54 -9.45
CA ALA A 52 -31.92 -1.90 -9.61
C ALA A 52 -30.40 -1.95 -9.51
N GLN A 53 -29.70 -1.03 -10.16
CA GLN A 53 -28.24 -0.93 -10.06
C GLN A 53 -27.79 -0.64 -8.62
N ALA A 54 -28.47 0.27 -7.91
CA ALA A 54 -28.18 0.55 -6.50
C ALA A 54 -28.39 -0.68 -5.60
N TYR A 55 -29.40 -1.49 -5.89
CA TYR A 55 -29.63 -2.76 -5.18
C TYR A 55 -28.53 -3.79 -5.47
N PHE A 56 -28.26 -4.11 -6.74
CA PHE A 56 -27.26 -5.12 -7.11
C PHE A 56 -25.83 -4.76 -6.74
N THR A 57 -25.52 -3.46 -6.66
CA THR A 57 -24.22 -2.96 -6.18
C THR A 57 -24.11 -2.97 -4.66
N GLY A 58 -25.18 -3.29 -3.93
CA GLY A 58 -25.22 -3.22 -2.47
C GLY A 58 -25.15 -1.79 -1.92
N LEU A 59 -25.45 -0.78 -2.75
CA LEU A 59 -25.56 0.61 -2.31
C LEU A 59 -26.77 0.79 -1.36
N THR A 60 -27.85 0.06 -1.62
CA THR A 60 -29.09 0.10 -0.85
C THR A 60 -29.69 -1.30 -0.64
N ASN A 61 -30.31 -1.51 0.52
CA ASN A 61 -31.19 -2.66 0.79
C ASN A 61 -32.67 -2.26 0.80
N GLY A 62 -32.97 -1.03 0.37
CA GLY A 62 -34.31 -0.44 0.47
C GLY A 62 -34.62 0.10 1.87
N THR A 63 -35.82 0.67 2.01
CA THR A 63 -36.39 1.04 3.32
C THR A 63 -36.98 -0.17 4.04
N SER A 64 -37.28 -1.24 3.32
CA SER A 64 -37.70 -2.55 3.84
C SER A 64 -37.20 -3.65 2.89
N PRO A 65 -37.33 -4.95 3.26
CA PRO A 65 -36.99 -6.06 2.36
C PRO A 65 -37.71 -6.03 1.00
N THR A 66 -38.86 -5.36 0.90
CA THR A 66 -39.72 -5.33 -0.31
C THR A 66 -40.05 -3.91 -0.80
N THR A 67 -39.41 -2.88 -0.24
CA THR A 67 -39.72 -1.46 -0.53
C THR A 67 -38.44 -0.63 -0.59
N TYR A 68 -38.28 0.17 -1.64
CA TYR A 68 -37.17 1.11 -1.83
C TYR A 68 -37.46 2.50 -1.24
N GLY A 69 -38.68 3.01 -1.42
CA GLY A 69 -39.11 4.34 -1.01
C GLY A 69 -38.60 5.47 -1.93
N PRO A 70 -38.91 5.48 -3.24
CA PRO A 70 -38.31 6.42 -4.21
C PRO A 70 -38.64 7.90 -3.95
N THR A 71 -39.74 8.19 -3.25
CA THR A 71 -40.16 9.55 -2.88
C THR A 71 -39.87 9.88 -1.41
N ALA A 72 -39.30 8.95 -0.65
CA ALA A 72 -38.97 9.17 0.75
C ALA A 72 -37.80 10.17 0.88
N LEU A 73 -37.84 10.99 1.93
CA LEU A 73 -36.72 11.87 2.25
C LEU A 73 -35.53 11.05 2.75
N VAL A 74 -34.34 11.38 2.25
CA VAL A 74 -33.07 10.78 2.71
C VAL A 74 -32.50 11.70 3.80
N ASP A 75 -32.38 11.20 5.02
CA ASP A 75 -31.71 11.94 6.09
C ASP A 75 -30.18 11.96 5.90
N ARG A 76 -29.48 12.78 6.70
CA ARG A 76 -28.02 12.92 6.58
C ARG A 76 -27.27 11.62 6.91
N GLY A 77 -27.80 10.77 7.79
CA GLY A 77 -27.20 9.48 8.12
C GLY A 77 -27.32 8.48 6.97
N MET A 78 -28.49 8.43 6.34
CA MET A 78 -28.74 7.64 5.14
C MET A 78 -27.86 8.11 3.96
N MET A 79 -27.71 9.42 3.78
CA MET A 79 -26.81 9.98 2.76
C MET A 79 -25.34 9.60 3.03
N ALA A 80 -24.88 9.70 4.29
CA ALA A 80 -23.55 9.27 4.67
C ALA A 80 -23.33 7.78 4.37
N ALA A 81 -24.33 6.92 4.65
CA ALA A 81 -24.26 5.50 4.32
C ALA A 81 -24.15 5.25 2.80
N PHE A 82 -24.89 5.99 1.97
CA PHE A 82 -24.76 5.87 0.52
C PHE A 82 -23.38 6.29 0.01
N ILE A 83 -22.84 7.39 0.51
CA ILE A 83 -21.50 7.86 0.12
C ILE A 83 -20.43 6.83 0.51
N THR A 84 -20.44 6.36 1.76
CA THR A 84 -19.49 5.36 2.25
C THR A 84 -19.57 4.05 1.47
N ARG A 85 -20.78 3.55 1.19
CA ARG A 85 -20.95 2.34 0.36
C ARG A 85 -20.47 2.56 -1.06
N THR A 86 -20.72 3.73 -1.66
CA THR A 86 -20.23 4.06 -3.01
C THR A 86 -18.70 4.04 -3.05
N MET A 87 -18.04 4.69 -2.09
CA MET A 87 -16.57 4.69 -1.99
C MET A 87 -16.01 3.28 -1.82
N ASN A 88 -16.62 2.47 -0.94
CA ASN A 88 -16.25 1.08 -0.75
C ASN A 88 -16.43 0.25 -2.04
N GLN A 89 -17.52 0.46 -2.77
CA GLN A 89 -17.78 -0.24 -4.04
C GLN A 89 -16.83 0.21 -5.15
N SER A 90 -16.46 1.49 -5.22
CA SER A 90 -15.48 1.98 -6.18
C SER A 90 -14.08 1.43 -5.90
N LEU A 91 -13.67 1.37 -4.62
CA LEU A 91 -12.39 0.78 -4.22
C LEU A 91 -12.37 -0.73 -4.51
N LYS A 92 -13.46 -1.43 -4.19
CA LYS A 92 -13.62 -2.85 -4.54
C LYS A 92 -13.47 -3.03 -6.05
N ARG A 93 -14.25 -2.33 -6.88
CA ARG A 93 -14.25 -2.48 -8.35
C ARG A 93 -12.95 -2.04 -9.03
N GLY A 94 -12.24 -1.06 -8.47
CA GLY A 94 -10.96 -0.57 -9.00
C GLY A 94 -9.72 -1.33 -8.52
N SER A 95 -9.87 -2.25 -7.57
CA SER A 95 -8.72 -2.99 -7.03
C SER A 95 -8.13 -3.98 -8.04
N HIS A 96 -6.83 -4.25 -7.94
CA HIS A 96 -6.17 -5.29 -8.75
C HIS A 96 -6.85 -6.66 -8.54
N ARG A 97 -7.25 -6.94 -7.30
CA ARG A 97 -8.07 -8.09 -6.90
C ARG A 97 -9.37 -8.20 -7.70
N ALA A 98 -10.11 -7.10 -7.87
CA ALA A 98 -11.33 -7.08 -8.67
C ALA A 98 -11.08 -7.26 -10.16
N ALA A 99 -10.03 -6.67 -10.70
CA ALA A 99 -9.62 -6.88 -12.09
C ALA A 99 -9.30 -8.36 -12.38
N MET A 100 -8.79 -9.09 -11.38
CA MET A 100 -8.53 -10.54 -11.45
C MET A 100 -9.71 -11.42 -10.99
N GLY A 101 -10.86 -10.84 -10.65
CA GLY A 101 -12.04 -11.58 -10.20
C GLY A 101 -11.92 -12.25 -8.83
N GLN A 102 -10.96 -11.81 -8.00
CA GLN A 102 -10.59 -12.47 -6.74
C GLN A 102 -11.30 -11.89 -5.51
N TRP A 103 -12.63 -11.82 -5.53
CA TRP A 103 -13.45 -11.09 -4.54
C TRP A 103 -13.48 -11.66 -3.12
N TRP A 104 -12.77 -12.75 -2.84
CA TRP A 104 -12.72 -13.38 -1.53
C TRP A 104 -11.53 -12.89 -0.70
N THR A 105 -11.72 -12.87 0.62
CA THR A 105 -10.67 -12.53 1.59
C THR A 105 -10.41 -13.77 2.42
N MET A 106 -9.16 -14.23 2.49
CA MET A 106 -8.80 -15.34 3.39
C MET A 106 -9.09 -14.96 4.85
N ARG A 107 -9.83 -15.83 5.54
CA ARG A 107 -10.21 -15.68 6.96
C ARG A 107 -9.30 -16.46 7.91
N ASP A 108 -8.71 -17.56 7.45
CA ASP A 108 -7.87 -18.44 8.27
C ASP A 108 -6.44 -18.45 7.71
N LEU A 109 -5.46 -18.36 8.62
CA LEU A 109 -4.04 -18.23 8.30
C LEU A 109 -3.30 -19.59 8.27
N ASP A 110 -3.99 -20.69 8.58
CA ASP A 110 -3.43 -22.04 8.74
C ASP A 110 -2.99 -22.70 7.41
N GLY A 111 -3.17 -22.02 6.28
CA GLY A 111 -2.86 -22.50 4.93
C GLY A 111 -1.85 -21.65 4.15
N LEU A 112 -1.00 -20.86 4.83
CA LEU A 112 0.04 -20.05 4.17
C LEU A 112 0.96 -20.92 3.30
N ALA A 113 0.70 -20.98 2.00
CA ALA A 113 1.63 -21.55 1.04
C ALA A 113 2.75 -20.54 0.75
N LEU A 114 3.87 -20.70 1.47
CA LEU A 114 5.12 -19.96 1.25
C LEU A 114 5.81 -20.54 0.00
N TYR A 115 5.55 -19.97 -1.18
CA TYR A 115 6.27 -20.31 -2.40
C TYR A 115 7.60 -19.53 -2.46
N GLY A 116 8.64 -20.11 -1.85
CA GLY A 116 9.97 -19.52 -1.84
C GLY A 116 10.73 -19.74 -3.15
N SER A 117 11.45 -18.72 -3.61
CA SER A 117 12.43 -18.85 -4.68
C SER A 117 13.82 -18.57 -4.10
N THR A 118 14.71 -19.53 -4.17
CA THR A 118 16.07 -19.37 -3.66
C THR A 118 16.91 -18.54 -4.63
N GLY A 119 17.33 -17.35 -4.19
CA GLY A 119 18.41 -16.58 -4.82
C GLY A 119 19.64 -16.60 -3.91
N THR A 120 20.85 -16.60 -4.46
CA THR A 120 22.07 -16.39 -3.67
C THR A 120 22.39 -14.89 -3.64
N TRP A 121 21.65 -14.13 -2.82
CA TRP A 121 21.81 -12.68 -2.69
C TRP A 121 22.36 -12.30 -1.32
N GLY A 122 22.85 -11.06 -1.19
CA GLY A 122 23.25 -10.50 0.09
C GLY A 122 22.05 -10.19 1.00
N MET A 123 22.29 -9.78 2.25
CA MET A 123 21.27 -9.62 3.31
C MET A 123 20.09 -8.72 2.89
N PRO A 124 18.85 -9.00 3.33
CA PRO A 124 17.67 -8.29 2.87
C PRO A 124 17.61 -6.94 3.56
N LEU A 125 17.28 -5.90 2.80
CA LEU A 125 17.24 -4.52 3.30
C LEU A 125 15.97 -3.77 2.93
N THR A 126 15.23 -4.18 1.89
CA THR A 126 13.94 -3.59 1.53
C THR A 126 13.26 -4.41 0.43
N VAL A 127 11.96 -4.26 0.27
CA VAL A 127 11.20 -4.89 -0.82
C VAL A 127 10.11 -3.97 -1.34
N ALA A 128 9.91 -3.94 -2.65
CA ALA A 128 8.84 -3.20 -3.31
C ALA A 128 8.34 -3.94 -4.55
N THR A 129 7.14 -3.62 -5.02
CA THR A 129 6.58 -4.20 -6.25
C THR A 129 6.09 -3.13 -7.21
N ASP A 130 6.33 -3.37 -8.50
CA ASP A 130 5.79 -2.54 -9.59
C ASP A 130 4.46 -3.11 -10.15
N GLY A 131 3.89 -4.13 -9.50
CA GLY A 131 2.69 -4.85 -9.91
C GLY A 131 2.96 -6.01 -10.88
N ARG A 132 4.14 -6.06 -11.52
CA ARG A 132 4.57 -7.17 -12.38
C ARG A 132 5.75 -7.94 -11.80
N ASN A 133 6.61 -7.24 -11.08
CA ASN A 133 7.84 -7.76 -10.51
C ASN A 133 7.96 -7.35 -9.04
N VAL A 134 8.55 -8.23 -8.25
CA VAL A 134 9.04 -7.91 -6.92
C VAL A 134 10.51 -7.56 -7.01
N TRP A 135 10.88 -6.47 -6.36
CA TRP A 135 12.23 -5.93 -6.29
C TRP A 135 12.71 -6.01 -4.85
N ALA A 136 13.82 -6.73 -4.64
CA ALA A 136 14.43 -6.90 -3.33
C ALA A 136 15.75 -6.14 -3.28
N GLY A 137 15.85 -5.19 -2.35
CA GLY A 137 17.10 -4.51 -2.05
C GLY A 137 17.91 -5.35 -1.07
N CYS A 138 19.17 -5.57 -1.40
CA CYS A 138 20.07 -6.41 -0.66
C CYS A 138 21.41 -5.70 -0.40
N THR A 139 22.22 -6.25 0.50
CA THR A 139 23.64 -5.88 0.54
C THR A 139 24.29 -6.25 -0.80
N GLY A 140 24.89 -5.27 -1.47
CA GLY A 140 25.63 -5.48 -2.73
C GLY A 140 24.78 -5.58 -4.00
N GLY A 141 23.46 -5.34 -3.95
CA GLY A 141 22.66 -5.40 -5.17
C GLY A 141 21.14 -5.36 -4.99
N ILE A 142 20.46 -5.59 -6.12
CA ILE A 142 19.01 -5.63 -6.24
C ILE A 142 18.61 -6.92 -6.95
N GLY A 143 17.82 -7.74 -6.28
CA GLY A 143 17.16 -8.90 -6.87
C GLY A 143 15.83 -8.54 -7.49
N ARG A 144 15.47 -9.22 -8.59
CA ARG A 144 14.19 -9.04 -9.27
C ARG A 144 13.52 -10.38 -9.51
N LEU A 145 12.23 -10.44 -9.23
CA LEU A 145 11.40 -11.64 -9.41
C LEU A 145 10.11 -11.32 -10.15
N ASP A 146 9.57 -12.32 -10.83
CA ASP A 146 8.26 -12.25 -11.46
C ASP A 146 7.15 -12.53 -10.42
N VAL A 147 6.13 -11.69 -10.38
CA VAL A 147 4.99 -11.84 -9.45
C VAL A 147 4.11 -13.04 -9.83
N GLY A 148 3.98 -13.35 -11.12
CA GLY A 148 3.09 -14.40 -11.61
C GLY A 148 3.63 -15.81 -11.35
N THR A 149 4.93 -16.00 -11.52
CA THR A 149 5.60 -17.31 -11.34
C THR A 149 6.38 -17.44 -10.04
N GLY A 150 6.71 -16.32 -9.38
CA GLY A 150 7.62 -16.30 -8.24
C GLY A 150 9.07 -16.60 -8.61
N THR A 151 9.42 -16.69 -9.90
CA THR A 151 10.79 -17.04 -10.32
C THR A 151 11.72 -15.84 -10.24
N VAL A 152 12.95 -16.07 -9.79
CA VAL A 152 14.04 -15.10 -9.90
C VAL A 152 14.31 -14.80 -11.38
N LEU A 153 14.25 -13.53 -11.74
CA LEU A 153 14.52 -13.05 -13.10
C LEU A 153 15.97 -12.64 -13.27
N ASN A 154 16.46 -11.72 -12.42
CA ASN A 154 17.79 -11.13 -12.53
C ASN A 154 18.30 -10.65 -11.17
N TYR A 155 19.62 -10.47 -11.08
CA TYR A 155 20.29 -9.78 -9.98
C TYR A 155 21.18 -8.67 -10.55
N TYR A 156 21.02 -7.46 -10.04
CA TYR A 156 21.78 -6.28 -10.44
C TYR A 156 22.77 -5.91 -9.33
N THR A 157 24.05 -5.79 -9.67
CA THR A 157 25.05 -5.31 -8.71
C THR A 157 25.06 -3.78 -8.68
N VAL A 158 25.15 -3.22 -7.47
CA VAL A 158 25.42 -1.80 -7.25
C VAL A 158 26.51 -1.64 -6.20
N SER A 159 27.15 -0.46 -6.17
CA SER A 159 28.13 -0.17 -5.13
C SER A 159 27.43 0.01 -3.77
N GLY A 160 27.68 -0.92 -2.85
CA GLY A 160 27.15 -0.90 -1.49
C GLY A 160 25.72 -1.44 -1.35
N ASP A 161 25.10 -1.07 -0.24
CA ASP A 161 23.80 -1.59 0.19
C ASP A 161 22.63 -0.84 -0.46
N VAL A 162 21.54 -1.55 -0.73
CA VAL A 162 20.28 -0.96 -1.21
C VAL A 162 19.21 -1.09 -0.14
N SER A 163 18.85 0.02 0.49
CA SER A 163 17.87 0.05 1.58
C SER A 163 16.56 0.75 1.23
N GLY A 164 16.50 1.48 0.10
CA GLY A 164 15.25 2.06 -0.40
C GLY A 164 14.97 1.65 -1.85
N ILE A 165 13.72 1.32 -2.17
CA ILE A 165 13.26 1.08 -3.54
C ILE A 165 11.92 1.79 -3.75
N VAL A 166 11.81 2.54 -4.85
CA VAL A 166 10.53 3.11 -5.31
C VAL A 166 10.33 2.82 -6.81
N PRO A 167 9.33 1.99 -7.15
CA PRO A 167 8.80 1.93 -8.50
C PRO A 167 8.07 3.22 -8.85
N VAL A 168 8.29 3.77 -10.05
CA VAL A 168 7.57 4.97 -10.52
C VAL A 168 6.79 4.71 -11.80
N PRO A 169 5.76 5.54 -12.09
CA PRO A 169 5.05 5.47 -13.37
C PRO A 169 6.03 5.48 -14.55
N GLN A 170 5.69 4.81 -15.65
CA GLN A 170 6.56 4.51 -16.81
C GLN A 170 7.50 3.30 -16.62
N GLY A 171 7.40 2.58 -15.51
CA GLY A 171 8.10 1.31 -15.27
C GLY A 171 9.59 1.48 -14.95
N THR A 172 10.03 2.69 -14.60
CA THR A 172 11.38 2.93 -14.08
C THR A 172 11.40 2.64 -12.58
N ILE A 173 12.49 2.06 -12.08
CA ILE A 173 12.70 1.84 -10.65
C ILE A 173 13.84 2.73 -10.17
N PHE A 174 13.65 3.42 -9.05
CA PHE A 174 14.71 4.14 -8.37
C PHE A 174 15.04 3.46 -7.06
N VAL A 175 16.32 3.41 -6.74
CA VAL A 175 16.81 2.77 -5.52
C VAL A 175 17.76 3.71 -4.79
N ALA A 176 17.72 3.67 -3.47
CA ALA A 176 18.59 4.43 -2.59
C ALA A 176 19.59 3.50 -1.90
N GLY A 177 20.86 3.83 -2.04
CA GLY A 177 22.00 3.15 -1.43
C GLY A 177 23.13 4.14 -1.16
N THR A 178 24.34 3.87 -1.63
CA THR A 178 25.45 4.86 -1.62
C THR A 178 25.16 6.09 -2.49
N ALA A 179 24.24 5.95 -3.43
CA ALA A 179 23.73 6.97 -4.31
C ALA A 179 22.26 6.66 -4.62
N VAL A 180 21.59 7.53 -5.37
CA VAL A 180 20.32 7.16 -6.01
C VAL A 180 20.66 6.54 -7.35
N TYR A 181 20.20 5.31 -7.59
CA TYR A 181 20.37 4.63 -8.87
C TYR A 181 19.03 4.47 -9.59
N ARG A 182 19.07 4.61 -10.92
CA ARG A 182 17.97 4.35 -11.83
C ARG A 182 18.15 2.96 -12.44
N LEU A 183 17.09 2.16 -12.42
CA LEU A 183 17.00 0.88 -13.10
C LEU A 183 15.89 0.94 -14.13
N THR A 184 16.20 0.44 -15.33
CA THR A 184 15.17 0.16 -16.35
C THR A 184 14.98 -1.36 -16.46
N PRO A 185 13.74 -1.87 -16.51
CA PRO A 185 13.45 -3.31 -16.53
C PRO A 185 14.02 -4.10 -17.71
N ASN A 186 14.65 -3.44 -18.70
CA ASN A 186 15.15 -4.05 -19.92
C ASN A 186 16.58 -4.63 -19.79
N GLY A 187 17.10 -4.79 -18.57
CA GLY A 187 18.37 -5.50 -18.33
C GLY A 187 19.64 -4.66 -18.48
N THR A 188 19.52 -3.33 -18.58
CA THR A 188 20.69 -2.45 -18.50
C THR A 188 21.21 -2.39 -17.07
N ALA A 189 22.52 -2.22 -16.90
CA ALA A 189 23.12 -2.00 -15.58
C ALA A 189 22.49 -0.78 -14.87
N PRO A 190 22.36 -0.79 -13.54
CA PRO A 190 21.90 0.37 -12.77
C PRO A 190 22.78 1.59 -13.06
N GLN A 191 22.14 2.74 -13.30
CA GLN A 191 22.84 3.98 -13.58
C GLN A 191 22.68 4.96 -12.42
N GLN A 192 23.77 5.53 -11.94
CA GLN A 192 23.70 6.52 -10.86
C GLN A 192 22.92 7.76 -11.36
N ALA A 193 21.82 8.11 -10.69
CA ALA A 193 20.94 9.23 -11.00
C ALA A 193 21.30 10.50 -10.20
N ALA A 194 21.70 10.33 -8.94
CA ALA A 194 22.06 11.42 -8.05
C ALA A 194 23.08 10.95 -7.01
N SER A 195 23.97 11.85 -6.60
CA SER A 195 24.86 11.62 -5.46
C SER A 195 24.13 11.85 -4.15
N LEU A 196 24.47 11.06 -3.12
CA LEU A 196 23.96 11.23 -1.77
C LEU A 196 25.08 11.64 -0.82
N SER A 197 24.74 12.48 0.16
CA SER A 197 25.58 12.70 1.34
C SER A 197 25.15 11.72 2.43
N GLY A 198 25.85 10.58 2.50
CA GLY A 198 25.53 9.47 3.40
C GLY A 198 25.05 8.21 2.65
N THR A 199 24.44 7.29 3.39
CA THR A 199 23.82 6.08 2.84
C THR A 199 22.31 6.24 2.85
N GLY A 200 21.67 6.07 1.70
CA GLY A 200 20.22 6.06 1.56
C GLY A 200 19.58 4.91 2.33
N LYS A 201 18.48 5.21 3.03
CA LYS A 201 17.74 4.27 3.88
C LYS A 201 16.31 4.04 3.43
N GLY A 202 15.66 5.05 2.87
CA GLY A 202 14.34 4.95 2.28
C GLY A 202 14.22 5.91 1.10
N ILE A 203 13.29 5.63 0.19
CA ILE A 203 13.00 6.51 -0.95
C ILE A 203 11.50 6.51 -1.25
N ALA A 204 10.94 7.69 -1.51
CA ALA A 204 9.55 7.89 -1.91
C ALA A 204 9.46 8.81 -3.12
N PHE A 205 8.39 8.68 -3.90
CA PHE A 205 8.08 9.54 -5.04
C PHE A 205 6.75 10.25 -4.80
N ASP A 206 6.75 11.58 -4.86
CA ASP A 206 5.55 12.40 -4.59
C ASP A 206 4.69 12.71 -5.82
N GLY A 207 5.01 12.08 -6.97
CA GLY A 207 4.44 12.41 -8.26
C GLY A 207 5.28 13.38 -9.10
N SER A 208 6.25 14.07 -8.49
CA SER A 208 7.12 15.04 -9.14
C SER A 208 8.60 14.93 -8.75
N ARG A 209 8.89 14.58 -7.50
CA ARG A 209 10.21 14.60 -6.87
C ARG A 209 10.42 13.34 -6.03
N TYR A 210 11.68 13.08 -5.75
CA TYR A 210 12.13 11.93 -4.99
C TYR A 210 12.61 12.37 -3.61
N TRP A 211 12.10 11.74 -2.58
CA TRP A 211 12.43 12.01 -1.19
C TRP A 211 13.26 10.86 -0.66
N VAL A 212 14.44 11.15 -0.13
CA VAL A 212 15.40 10.13 0.31
C VAL A 212 15.80 10.41 1.74
N THR A 213 15.61 9.43 2.61
CA THR A 213 16.20 9.44 3.95
C THR A 213 17.61 8.87 3.89
N THR A 214 18.53 9.46 4.63
CA THR A 214 19.92 9.01 4.71
C THR A 214 20.37 8.84 6.15
N SER A 215 21.33 7.94 6.35
CA SER A 215 22.15 7.85 7.56
C SER A 215 23.61 8.23 7.26
N PRO A 216 24.41 8.60 8.28
CA PRO A 216 25.85 8.78 8.10
C PRO A 216 26.53 7.54 7.52
N VAL A 217 27.64 7.73 6.81
CA VAL A 217 28.45 6.62 6.27
C VAL A 217 29.00 5.71 7.37
N SER A 218 29.16 6.21 8.60
CA SER A 218 29.60 5.47 9.79
C SER A 218 28.50 4.68 10.51
N GLY A 219 27.27 4.63 9.97
CA GLY A 219 26.18 3.77 10.45
C GLY A 219 25.50 4.19 11.76
N SER A 220 26.07 5.15 12.51
CA SER A 220 25.46 5.77 13.68
C SER A 220 25.61 7.30 13.63
N GLY A 221 24.56 8.03 13.99
CA GLY A 221 24.55 9.50 14.06
C GLY A 221 23.37 10.16 13.34
N ALA A 222 23.46 11.49 13.18
CA ALA A 222 22.41 12.30 12.56
C ALA A 222 22.18 11.92 11.09
N GLY A 223 20.96 11.56 10.75
CA GLY A 223 20.55 11.33 9.37
C GLY A 223 19.93 12.57 8.74
N SER A 224 19.44 12.44 7.52
CA SER A 224 18.85 13.57 6.80
C SER A 224 17.69 13.14 5.91
N LEU A 225 16.81 14.08 5.63
CA LEU A 225 15.84 13.98 4.54
C LEU A 225 16.30 14.90 3.41
N TYR A 226 16.45 14.35 2.21
CA TYR A 226 16.74 15.09 0.99
C TYR A 226 15.59 14.99 0.00
N VAL A 227 15.39 16.04 -0.79
CA VAL A 227 14.48 16.04 -1.94
C VAL A 227 15.27 16.25 -3.23
N PHE A 228 14.97 15.46 -4.26
CA PHE A 228 15.61 15.49 -5.57
C PHE A 228 14.57 15.79 -6.63
N THR A 229 14.90 16.71 -7.53
CA THR A 229 14.09 17.03 -8.70
C THR A 229 14.76 16.48 -9.95
N GLN A 230 14.02 15.72 -10.74
CA GLN A 230 14.50 15.24 -12.04
C GLN A 230 14.43 16.38 -13.06
N THR A 231 15.55 17.07 -13.28
CA THR A 231 15.62 18.26 -14.15
C THR A 231 15.93 17.93 -15.61
N SER A 232 16.33 16.70 -15.93
CA SER A 232 16.67 16.23 -17.29
C SER A 232 16.68 14.69 -17.34
N PRO A 233 16.53 14.04 -18.52
CA PRO A 233 16.89 12.62 -18.69
C PRO A 233 18.37 12.33 -18.39
N LEU A 234 19.22 13.36 -18.31
CA LEU A 234 20.60 13.24 -17.85
C LEU A 234 20.65 13.01 -16.33
N LEU A 235 21.44 12.01 -15.94
CA LEU A 235 21.52 11.46 -14.59
C LEU A 235 22.49 12.23 -13.70
N SER A 236 22.12 13.43 -13.27
CA SER A 236 22.91 14.26 -12.35
C SER A 236 22.02 15.20 -11.54
N TRP A 237 21.07 14.64 -10.79
CA TRP A 237 20.13 15.47 -10.02
C TRP A 237 20.81 16.09 -8.80
N SER A 238 20.43 17.34 -8.50
CA SER A 238 20.83 18.01 -7.27
C SER A 238 19.84 17.70 -6.15
N GLY A 239 20.35 17.23 -5.01
CA GLY A 239 19.56 17.07 -3.79
C GLY A 239 19.53 18.35 -2.96
N THR A 240 18.35 18.71 -2.45
CA THR A 240 18.18 19.78 -1.47
C THR A 240 17.94 19.16 -0.09
N LEU A 241 18.71 19.59 0.90
CA LEU A 241 18.50 19.18 2.29
C LEU A 241 17.18 19.76 2.80
N VAL A 242 16.31 18.88 3.33
CA VAL A 242 15.01 19.26 3.90
C VAL A 242 15.10 19.32 5.42
N ALA A 243 15.63 18.27 6.05
CA ALA A 243 15.68 18.16 7.51
C ALA A 243 16.87 17.33 7.97
N ILE A 244 17.36 17.65 9.17
CA ILE A 244 18.31 16.82 9.93
C ILE A 244 17.49 15.99 10.92
N LEU A 245 17.74 14.68 10.93
CA LEU A 245 16.97 13.66 11.65
C LEU A 245 17.91 12.77 12.48
N GLN A 246 17.38 11.85 13.28
CA GLN A 246 18.17 10.95 14.13
C GLN A 246 18.04 9.50 13.67
N ASN A 247 18.74 9.13 12.59
CA ASN A 247 18.69 7.81 11.97
C ASN A 247 17.33 7.44 11.33
N PRO A 248 16.85 8.21 10.34
CA PRO A 248 15.61 7.93 9.63
C PRO A 248 15.76 6.71 8.72
N THR A 249 14.81 5.78 8.80
CA THR A 249 14.85 4.52 8.04
C THR A 249 13.84 4.46 6.92
N SER A 250 12.68 5.10 7.07
CA SER A 250 11.57 5.00 6.13
C SER A 250 11.07 6.36 5.71
N VAL A 251 10.67 6.50 4.45
CA VAL A 251 9.95 7.67 3.93
C VAL A 251 8.86 7.19 2.98
N LEU A 252 7.67 7.80 3.06
CA LEU A 252 6.58 7.56 2.13
C LEU A 252 5.79 8.82 1.81
N PHE A 253 5.06 8.78 0.69
CA PHE A 253 4.09 9.80 0.30
C PHE A 253 2.68 9.22 0.39
N ASP A 254 1.78 9.90 1.09
CA ASP A 254 0.39 9.44 1.29
C ASP A 254 -0.59 9.99 0.22
N GLY A 255 -0.09 10.70 -0.79
CA GLY A 255 -0.90 11.43 -1.76
C GLY A 255 -1.04 12.93 -1.47
N THR A 256 -0.69 13.39 -0.26
CA THR A 256 -0.72 14.80 0.16
C THR A 256 0.55 15.25 0.89
N TYR A 257 1.10 14.40 1.76
CA TYR A 257 2.17 14.69 2.70
C TYR A 257 3.31 13.67 2.61
N ILE A 258 4.49 14.10 3.03
CA ILE A 258 5.67 13.25 3.17
C ILE A 258 5.80 12.83 4.63
N TRP A 259 5.92 11.53 4.84
CA TRP A 259 6.03 10.93 6.16
C TRP A 259 7.38 10.28 6.32
N VAL A 260 8.03 10.51 7.47
CA VAL A 260 9.36 9.94 7.78
C VAL A 260 9.33 9.25 9.13
N ALA A 261 9.76 7.98 9.15
CA ALA A 261 10.05 7.26 10.39
C ALA A 261 11.49 7.58 10.82
N ASP A 262 11.64 8.05 12.05
CA ASP A 262 12.92 8.47 12.64
C ASP A 262 13.22 7.67 13.93
N PRO A 263 13.67 6.41 13.80
CA PRO A 263 13.97 5.49 14.90
C PRO A 263 14.79 6.08 16.04
N GLY A 264 15.87 6.81 15.75
CA GLY A 264 16.73 7.35 16.80
C GLY A 264 16.13 8.56 17.52
N ALA A 265 15.11 9.20 16.96
CA ALA A 265 14.28 10.19 17.66
C ALA A 265 13.02 9.58 18.30
N HIS A 266 12.77 8.28 18.08
CA HIS A 266 11.51 7.61 18.46
C HIS A 266 10.28 8.35 17.93
N ARG A 267 10.31 8.81 16.67
CA ARG A 267 9.27 9.68 16.12
C ARG A 267 8.88 9.35 14.69
N VAL A 268 7.65 9.70 14.34
CA VAL A 268 7.21 9.89 12.96
C VAL A 268 7.02 11.37 12.71
N HIS A 269 7.59 11.86 11.62
CA HIS A 269 7.51 13.26 11.20
C HIS A 269 6.66 13.38 9.93
N GLN A 270 5.91 14.47 9.83
CA GLN A 270 5.12 14.85 8.67
C GLN A 270 5.66 16.15 8.09
N PHE A 271 5.86 16.17 6.78
CA PHE A 271 6.24 17.34 6.00
C PHE A 271 5.23 17.60 4.89
N ASP A 272 5.07 18.87 4.49
CA ASP A 272 4.41 19.17 3.23
C ASP A 272 5.33 18.84 2.05
N THR A 273 4.78 18.94 0.83
CA THR A 273 5.59 18.75 -0.38
C THR A 273 6.61 19.87 -0.57
N ALA A 274 6.48 21.05 0.02
CA ALA A 274 7.55 22.06 -0.02
C ALA A 274 8.74 21.72 0.91
N GLY A 275 8.59 20.73 1.79
CA GLY A 275 9.59 20.30 2.77
C GLY A 275 9.46 20.97 4.13
N ASN A 276 8.37 21.71 4.38
CA ASN A 276 8.12 22.32 5.68
C ASN A 276 7.63 21.26 6.68
N PRO A 277 8.17 21.22 7.91
CA PRO A 277 7.67 20.33 8.95
C PRO A 277 6.27 20.80 9.39
N LEU A 278 5.31 19.88 9.41
CA LEU A 278 3.92 20.17 9.79
C LEU A 278 3.56 19.59 11.15
N TRP A 279 4.02 18.37 11.43
CA TRP A 279 3.56 17.60 12.58
C TRP A 279 4.55 16.50 12.93
N SER A 280 4.53 16.04 14.17
CA SER A 280 5.23 14.83 14.60
C SER A 280 4.50 14.14 15.74
N ALA A 281 4.70 12.83 15.87
CA ALA A 281 4.28 12.07 17.05
C ALA A 281 5.42 11.21 17.58
N MET A 282 5.42 11.05 18.90
CA MET A 282 6.25 10.08 19.60
C MET A 282 5.72 8.67 19.32
N CYS A 283 6.66 7.77 19.05
CA CYS A 283 6.49 6.33 19.13
C CYS A 283 6.83 5.85 20.54
N THR A 284 6.37 4.65 20.90
CA THR A 284 6.70 4.05 22.20
C THR A 284 8.09 3.41 22.16
N GLY A 285 8.47 2.85 21.01
CA GLY A 285 9.79 2.33 20.71
C GLY A 285 10.34 2.94 19.43
N ASN A 286 10.91 2.11 18.56
CA ASN A 286 11.53 2.54 17.30
C ASN A 286 10.55 2.29 16.15
N PRO A 287 10.07 3.34 15.45
CA PRO A 287 9.24 3.13 14.28
C PRO A 287 10.00 2.41 13.17
N GLY A 288 9.34 1.45 12.52
CA GLY A 288 9.83 0.70 11.38
C GLY A 288 9.37 1.27 10.04
N ASP A 289 9.33 0.41 9.02
CA ASP A 289 8.86 0.78 7.68
C ASP A 289 7.34 0.91 7.65
N MET A 290 6.90 2.12 7.33
CA MET A 290 5.50 2.52 7.36
C MET A 290 4.80 2.18 6.04
N VAL A 291 3.47 2.04 6.10
CA VAL A 291 2.63 1.91 4.90
C VAL A 291 1.38 2.80 5.02
N PHE A 292 0.89 3.31 3.89
CA PHE A 292 -0.36 4.06 3.83
C PHE A 292 -1.46 3.22 3.19
N ASP A 293 -2.62 3.12 3.83
CA ASP A 293 -3.75 2.30 3.37
C ASP A 293 -4.75 3.06 2.47
N GLY A 294 -4.45 4.33 2.14
CA GLY A 294 -5.37 5.23 1.45
C GLY A 294 -6.17 6.16 2.38
N THR A 295 -6.17 5.89 3.68
CA THR A 295 -6.87 6.67 4.73
C THR A 295 -6.00 6.92 5.97
N ASN A 296 -5.25 5.93 6.41
CA ASN A 296 -4.42 5.94 7.60
C ASN A 296 -3.00 5.45 7.27
N LEU A 297 -2.04 6.01 7.99
CA LEU A 297 -0.66 5.56 8.06
C LEU A 297 -0.53 4.51 9.15
N TRP A 298 0.12 3.39 8.82
CA TRP A 298 0.39 2.28 9.73
C TRP A 298 1.89 2.22 10.00
N VAL A 299 2.26 2.32 11.27
CA VAL A 299 3.65 2.45 11.71
C VAL A 299 3.96 1.29 12.66
N PRO A 300 4.60 0.22 12.17
CA PRO A 300 5.23 -0.77 13.03
C PRO A 300 6.14 -0.10 14.05
N ASP A 301 6.06 -0.50 15.32
CA ASP A 301 6.89 0.05 16.39
C ASP A 301 7.50 -1.10 17.20
N SER A 302 8.83 -1.09 17.34
CA SER A 302 9.60 -2.12 18.05
C SER A 302 9.18 -2.34 19.50
N ALA A 303 8.38 -1.46 20.10
CA ALA A 303 7.72 -1.66 21.40
C ALA A 303 6.51 -2.62 21.34
N ASN A 304 6.45 -3.54 20.38
CA ASN A 304 5.37 -4.51 20.17
C ASN A 304 4.01 -3.86 19.87
N THR A 305 4.03 -2.73 19.16
CA THR A 305 2.81 -2.01 18.78
C THR A 305 2.80 -1.63 17.31
N VAL A 306 1.62 -1.26 16.81
CA VAL A 306 1.46 -0.58 15.52
C VAL A 306 0.70 0.70 15.75
N LEU A 307 1.35 1.84 15.52
CA LEU A 307 0.73 3.15 15.63
C LEU A 307 -0.07 3.41 14.35
N VAL A 308 -1.34 3.82 14.49
CA VAL A 308 -2.21 4.17 13.36
C VAL A 308 -2.47 5.67 13.41
N ILE A 309 -2.05 6.36 12.36
CA ILE A 309 -2.15 7.83 12.25
C ILE A 309 -3.11 8.17 11.13
N ARG A 310 -4.06 9.06 11.38
CA ARG A 310 -4.94 9.63 10.37
C ARG A 310 -4.42 11.00 9.94
N PRO A 311 -3.96 11.15 8.69
CA PRO A 311 -3.62 12.46 8.13
C PRO A 311 -4.85 13.38 8.12
N GLY A 312 -4.64 14.67 8.39
CA GLY A 312 -5.73 15.64 8.40
C GLY A 312 -5.25 17.03 8.00
N ALA A 313 -6.04 17.74 7.20
CA ALA A 313 -5.73 19.10 6.76
C ALA A 313 -5.62 20.10 7.92
N SER A 314 -6.35 19.87 9.02
CA SER A 314 -6.29 20.66 10.24
C SER A 314 -5.29 20.13 11.27
N GLY A 315 -4.51 19.12 10.90
CA GLY A 315 -3.57 18.41 11.77
C GLY A 315 -3.81 16.91 11.74
N SER A 316 -2.72 16.15 11.72
CA SER A 316 -2.75 14.69 11.81
C SER A 316 -2.96 14.22 13.25
N THR A 317 -3.54 13.05 13.41
CA THR A 317 -3.86 12.49 14.74
C THR A 317 -3.51 11.03 14.84
N VAL A 318 -2.97 10.60 15.97
CA VAL A 318 -2.87 9.17 16.31
C VAL A 318 -4.26 8.71 16.71
N ILE A 319 -4.83 7.76 15.97
CA ILE A 319 -6.19 7.25 16.22
C ILE A 319 -6.19 5.91 16.97
N ALA A 320 -5.08 5.17 16.92
CA ALA A 320 -4.91 3.94 17.67
C ALA A 320 -3.43 3.62 17.91
N SER A 321 -3.16 2.86 18.96
CA SER A 321 -1.93 2.10 19.15
C SER A 321 -2.33 0.65 19.36
N LEU A 322 -2.15 -0.17 18.32
CA LEU A 322 -2.57 -1.57 18.31
C LEU A 322 -1.50 -2.42 19.00
N SER A 323 -1.93 -3.34 19.86
CA SER A 323 -1.06 -4.27 20.58
C SER A 323 -1.67 -5.68 20.57
N GLY A 324 -0.90 -6.69 20.99
CA GLY A 324 -1.32 -8.09 20.90
C GLY A 324 -1.23 -8.62 19.46
N ASN A 325 -2.09 -9.57 19.07
CA ASN A 325 -2.08 -10.19 17.74
C ASN A 325 -0.70 -10.68 17.27
N GLY A 326 0.08 -11.28 18.17
CA GLY A 326 1.41 -11.78 17.86
C GLY A 326 2.46 -10.70 17.55
N LEU A 327 2.15 -9.41 17.74
CA LEU A 327 3.11 -8.33 17.55
C LEU A 327 4.29 -8.51 18.50
N ASN A 328 5.47 -8.69 17.92
CA ASN A 328 6.71 -8.87 18.65
C ASN A 328 7.87 -8.33 17.82
N ARG A 329 8.38 -7.16 18.21
CA ARG A 329 9.39 -6.38 17.50
C ARG A 329 9.03 -6.21 16.00
N PRO A 330 7.85 -5.63 15.71
CA PRO A 330 7.40 -5.46 14.34
C PRO A 330 8.32 -4.50 13.58
N ARG A 331 8.60 -4.80 12.30
CA ARG A 331 9.60 -4.07 11.50
C ARG A 331 9.05 -3.38 10.27
N SER A 332 8.18 -4.04 9.51
CA SER A 332 7.68 -3.53 8.22
C SER A 332 6.22 -3.89 8.06
N ALA A 333 5.50 -3.09 7.27
CA ALA A 333 4.10 -3.34 6.96
C ALA A 333 3.83 -3.22 5.45
N ALA A 334 2.81 -3.95 4.99
CA ALA A 334 2.32 -3.89 3.62
C ALA A 334 0.79 -3.83 3.60
N PHE A 335 0.22 -3.20 2.57
CA PHE A 335 -1.22 -3.06 2.36
C PHE A 335 -1.64 -3.67 1.03
N ASP A 336 -2.63 -4.54 1.02
CA ASP A 336 -3.13 -5.21 -0.19
C ASP A 336 -4.43 -4.63 -0.77
N GLY A 337 -4.92 -3.51 -0.21
CA GLY A 337 -6.21 -2.93 -0.56
C GLY A 337 -7.33 -3.20 0.46
N GLU A 338 -7.18 -4.18 1.36
CA GLU A 338 -8.15 -4.47 2.42
C GLU A 338 -7.48 -4.72 3.79
N ARG A 339 -6.30 -5.31 3.78
CA ARG A 339 -5.60 -5.84 4.94
C ARG A 339 -4.22 -5.22 5.06
N ILE A 340 -3.75 -5.13 6.30
CA ILE A 340 -2.39 -4.75 6.64
C ILE A 340 -1.70 -6.00 7.16
N LEU A 341 -0.59 -6.38 6.52
CA LEU A 341 0.33 -7.38 7.04
C LEU A 341 1.49 -6.67 7.73
N VAL A 342 1.85 -7.12 8.91
CA VAL A 342 3.00 -6.63 9.69
C VAL A 342 3.99 -7.78 9.90
N THR A 343 5.26 -7.55 9.58
CA THR A 343 6.35 -8.50 9.83
C THR A 343 6.87 -8.37 11.25
N ASN A 344 7.06 -9.51 11.93
CA ASN A 344 7.58 -9.55 13.30
C ASN A 344 8.94 -10.27 13.32
N MET A 345 9.96 -9.59 13.84
CA MET A 345 11.30 -10.16 14.00
C MET A 345 11.41 -10.95 15.32
N SER A 346 10.52 -11.90 15.54
CA SER A 346 10.45 -12.71 16.76
C SER A 346 11.02 -14.11 16.59
N SER A 347 11.22 -14.80 17.72
CA SER A 347 11.41 -16.25 17.76
C SER A 347 10.27 -16.88 18.58
N PRO A 348 9.40 -17.72 17.99
CA PRO A 348 9.35 -18.10 16.58
C PRO A 348 8.96 -16.93 15.66
N PRO A 349 9.38 -16.93 14.38
CA PRO A 349 9.03 -15.88 13.43
C PRO A 349 7.54 -15.92 13.07
N CYS A 350 6.94 -14.74 12.88
CA CYS A 350 5.53 -14.62 12.58
C CYS A 350 5.19 -13.35 11.79
N VAL A 351 3.97 -13.30 11.28
CA VAL A 351 3.36 -12.09 10.70
C VAL A 351 1.98 -11.87 11.32
N SER A 352 1.61 -10.60 11.52
CA SER A 352 0.31 -10.20 12.08
C SER A 352 -0.53 -9.57 10.98
N LEU A 353 -1.82 -9.94 10.90
CA LEU A 353 -2.76 -9.33 9.97
C LEU A 353 -3.82 -8.50 10.68
N PHE A 354 -4.13 -7.35 10.10
CA PHE A 354 -5.19 -6.45 10.53
C PHE A 354 -6.11 -6.10 9.35
N ARG A 355 -7.38 -5.82 9.64
CA ARG A 355 -8.32 -5.26 8.67
C ARG A 355 -8.13 -3.74 8.64
N ALA A 356 -7.86 -3.17 7.47
CA ALA A 356 -7.55 -1.74 7.37
C ALA A 356 -8.78 -0.86 7.68
N ALA A 357 -9.98 -1.32 7.31
CA ALA A 357 -11.21 -0.54 7.41
C ALA A 357 -11.64 -0.22 8.86
N ASP A 358 -11.37 -1.12 9.81
CA ASP A 358 -11.85 -1.02 11.20
C ASP A 358 -10.77 -1.31 12.25
N LEU A 359 -9.53 -1.51 11.82
CA LEU A 359 -8.36 -1.79 12.67
C LEU A 359 -8.43 -3.12 13.44
N SER A 360 -9.41 -3.96 13.15
CA SER A 360 -9.59 -5.25 13.84
C SER A 360 -8.45 -6.22 13.51
N SER A 361 -8.06 -7.02 14.50
CA SER A 361 -7.12 -8.12 14.31
C SER A 361 -7.77 -9.21 13.45
N LEU A 362 -7.05 -9.69 12.44
CA LEU A 362 -7.41 -10.86 11.64
C LEU A 362 -6.63 -12.13 12.06
N GLY A 363 -5.76 -12.01 13.07
CA GLY A 363 -4.94 -13.10 13.56
C GLY A 363 -3.46 -12.99 13.15
N THR A 364 -2.71 -14.00 13.58
CA THR A 364 -1.26 -14.13 13.39
C THR A 364 -0.97 -15.42 12.64
N ALA A 365 -0.06 -15.38 11.69
CA ALA A 365 0.50 -16.57 11.07
C ALA A 365 1.88 -16.85 11.68
N THR A 366 2.07 -18.07 12.19
CA THR A 366 3.34 -18.55 12.77
C THR A 366 3.92 -19.65 11.89
N GLY A 367 5.18 -20.02 12.12
CA GLY A 367 5.79 -21.15 11.42
C GLY A 367 6.33 -20.82 10.03
N THR A 368 6.65 -19.55 9.76
CA THR A 368 7.47 -19.23 8.59
C THR A 368 8.80 -19.96 8.72
N SER A 369 9.27 -20.60 7.64
CA SER A 369 10.57 -21.30 7.65
C SER A 369 11.78 -20.34 7.77
N PHE A 370 11.51 -19.05 7.86
CA PHE A 370 12.45 -17.93 7.80
C PHE A 370 11.94 -16.74 8.63
N GLU A 371 12.82 -15.84 9.04
CA GLU A 371 12.51 -14.59 9.73
C GLU A 371 12.05 -13.52 8.74
N PRO A 372 10.79 -13.06 8.76
CA PRO A 372 10.30 -12.04 7.84
C PRO A 372 10.78 -10.65 8.29
N PHE A 373 11.61 -9.99 7.47
CA PHE A 373 12.07 -8.63 7.74
C PHE A 373 11.18 -7.58 7.10
N TYR A 374 10.88 -7.74 5.81
CA TYR A 374 10.16 -6.74 5.00
C TYR A 374 9.00 -7.38 4.27
N ALA A 375 8.00 -6.55 3.92
CA ALA A 375 6.87 -6.97 3.12
C ALA A 375 6.49 -5.90 2.09
N CYS A 376 5.99 -6.34 0.93
CA CYS A 376 5.23 -5.50 0.01
C CYS A 376 3.97 -6.24 -0.46
N SER A 377 3.10 -5.57 -1.21
CA SER A 377 1.92 -6.21 -1.81
C SER A 377 1.71 -5.78 -3.25
N ASP A 378 1.36 -6.73 -4.11
CA ASP A 378 0.94 -6.51 -5.50
C ASP A 378 -0.57 -6.18 -5.61
N GLY A 379 -1.25 -5.98 -4.47
CA GLY A 379 -2.70 -5.77 -4.39
C GLY A 379 -3.54 -7.05 -4.36
N VAL A 380 -2.90 -8.23 -4.34
CA VAL A 380 -3.55 -9.55 -4.24
C VAL A 380 -2.85 -10.46 -3.24
N ASN A 381 -1.53 -10.47 -3.28
CA ASN A 381 -0.64 -11.22 -2.44
C ASN A 381 0.20 -10.25 -1.61
N PHE A 382 0.56 -10.69 -0.43
CA PHE A 382 1.73 -10.15 0.24
C PHE A 382 2.97 -10.86 -0.29
N TRP A 383 4.09 -10.17 -0.30
CA TRP A 383 5.39 -10.69 -0.68
C TRP A 383 6.32 -10.39 0.48
N LEU A 384 6.81 -11.43 1.13
CA LEU A 384 7.71 -11.31 2.27
C LEU A 384 9.16 -11.39 1.77
N LEU A 385 10.05 -10.73 2.49
CA LEU A 385 11.49 -10.79 2.28
C LEU A 385 12.14 -11.04 3.65
N GLY A 386 12.93 -12.10 3.75
CA GLY A 386 13.48 -12.55 5.02
C GLY A 386 14.54 -13.65 4.87
N GLU A 387 15.04 -14.21 5.99
CA GLU A 387 16.17 -15.17 5.99
C GLU A 387 15.94 -16.42 6.86
N THR A 388 16.49 -17.59 6.49
CA THR A 388 16.27 -18.88 7.20
C THR A 388 17.30 -19.18 8.28
N SER A 389 18.57 -18.87 8.02
CA SER A 389 19.70 -19.03 8.93
C SER A 389 20.98 -18.51 8.27
N TRP A 390 21.86 -17.92 9.07
CA TRP A 390 23.17 -17.44 8.63
C TRP A 390 24.10 -18.63 8.33
N SER A 391 24.14 -19.08 7.08
CA SER A 391 25.18 -19.99 6.60
C SER A 391 25.70 -19.55 5.24
N GLY A 392 27.02 -19.34 5.14
CA GLY A 392 27.71 -19.19 3.85
C GLY A 392 27.41 -17.95 3.00
N GLY A 393 26.79 -16.89 3.54
CA GLY A 393 26.56 -15.64 2.79
C GLY A 393 25.52 -15.75 1.65
N ILE A 394 24.68 -16.79 1.70
CA ILE A 394 23.60 -17.06 0.74
C ILE A 394 22.27 -16.84 1.46
N MET A 395 21.47 -15.90 0.97
CA MET A 395 20.21 -15.54 1.61
C MET A 395 19.02 -16.01 0.76
N THR A 396 18.37 -17.09 1.20
CA THR A 396 17.15 -17.60 0.56
C THR A 396 15.99 -16.66 0.84
N ILE A 397 15.41 -16.13 -0.23
CA ILE A 397 14.28 -15.21 -0.13
C ILE A 397 12.98 -15.98 -0.30
N TYR A 398 12.14 -15.90 0.71
CA TYR A 398 10.86 -16.55 0.70
C TYR A 398 9.77 -15.55 0.40
N PHE A 399 9.21 -15.70 -0.78
CA PHE A 399 7.98 -15.02 -1.10
C PHE A 399 6.79 -15.83 -0.61
N ALA A 400 5.82 -15.12 -0.05
CA ALA A 400 4.70 -15.75 0.60
C ALA A 400 3.46 -14.92 0.43
N SER A 401 2.60 -15.36 -0.48
CA SER A 401 1.29 -14.80 -0.63
C SER A 401 0.39 -15.18 0.54
N VAL A 402 0.09 -14.23 1.41
CA VAL A 402 -1.14 -14.33 2.23
C VAL A 402 -2.31 -13.92 1.35
N GLY A 403 -2.71 -14.78 0.42
CA GLY A 403 -3.74 -14.45 -0.60
C GLY A 403 -4.38 -15.63 -1.34
N ARG A 404 -4.10 -16.88 -0.99
CA ARG A 404 -4.72 -18.09 -1.59
C ARG A 404 -5.20 -19.02 -0.48
N PHE A 405 -6.45 -19.46 -0.42
CA PHE A 405 -7.22 -20.12 -1.49
C PHE A 405 -8.51 -19.41 -1.88
#